data_AF-A0ABD6TD08-F1
#
_entry.id   AF-A0ABD6TD08-F1
#
_cell.length_a   1.000
_cell.length_b   1.000
_cell.length_c   1.000
_cell.angle_alpha   90.00
_cell.angle_beta   90.00
_cell.angle_gamma   90.00
#
_symmetry.space_group_name_H-M   'P 1'
#
loop_
_entity.id
_entity.type
_entity.pdbx_description
1 polymer ?
#
loop_
_entity_poly.entity_id
_entity_poly.type
_entity_poly.pdbx_seq_one_letter_code
_entity_poly.pdbx_strand_id
1 'polypeptide(L)'
;MSNCELCGSTVREGDYGQSKYICENKMCGRSDPDWAYKKRSEILKPFLEQIEKYSSFSQGTIDFHDARWVGDGSAEITLKDGTEFMCHVKQGKFNPFDFSHFEELEININESVIKEIKENMLNLINLREEMRRAIKVGIK
;
A
#
# COMPACT_ATOMS: atom_id res chain seq x y z
N MET A 1 -33.93 -13.42 0.74
CA MET A 1 -32.98 -13.71 1.84
C MET A 1 -31.68 -14.12 1.20
N SER A 2 -30.57 -13.47 1.57
CA SER A 2 -29.24 -13.89 1.13
C SER A 2 -28.80 -15.11 1.95
N ASN A 3 -28.01 -16.00 1.35
CA ASN A 3 -27.43 -17.15 2.04
C ASN A 3 -25.90 -17.01 2.12
N CYS A 4 -25.30 -17.63 3.12
CA CYS A 4 -23.87 -17.65 3.33
C CYS A 4 -23.22 -18.50 2.24
N GLU A 5 -22.31 -17.90 1.47
CA GLU A 5 -21.62 -18.58 0.36
C GLU A 5 -20.71 -19.74 0.83
N LEU A 6 -20.32 -19.77 2.10
CA LEU A 6 -19.46 -20.83 2.65
C LEU A 6 -20.22 -22.08 3.08
N CYS A 7 -21.43 -21.93 3.61
CA CYS A 7 -22.16 -23.04 4.24
C CYS A 7 -23.65 -23.12 3.88
N GLY A 8 -24.15 -22.22 3.02
CA GLY A 8 -25.54 -22.18 2.56
C GLY A 8 -26.56 -21.71 3.60
N SER A 9 -26.16 -21.50 4.86
CA SER A 9 -27.06 -21.03 5.93
C SER A 9 -27.51 -19.59 5.72
N THR A 10 -28.58 -19.18 6.40
CA THR A 10 -29.08 -17.80 6.36
C THR A 10 -28.05 -16.81 6.91
N VAL A 11 -28.05 -15.59 6.35
CA VAL A 11 -27.27 -14.47 6.89
C VAL A 11 -28.18 -13.36 7.38
N ARG A 12 -27.73 -12.67 8.43
CA ARG A 12 -28.30 -11.40 8.90
C ARG A 12 -27.42 -10.23 8.46
N GLU A 13 -27.99 -9.04 8.43
CA GLU A 13 -27.23 -7.81 8.24
C GLU A 13 -26.47 -7.47 9.54
N GLY A 14 -25.23 -7.00 9.39
CA GLY A 14 -24.39 -6.54 10.51
C GLY A 14 -24.65 -5.09 10.88
N ASP A 15 -24.36 -4.74 12.13
CA ASP A 15 -24.46 -3.37 12.62
C ASP A 15 -23.28 -2.50 12.13
N TYR A 16 -23.32 -1.20 12.44
CA TYR A 16 -22.21 -0.29 12.15
C TYR A 16 -20.89 -0.82 12.74
N GLY A 17 -19.85 -0.90 11.90
CA GLY A 17 -18.54 -1.45 12.26
C GLY A 17 -18.40 -2.96 12.07
N GLN A 18 -19.49 -3.69 11.85
CA GLN A 18 -19.47 -5.12 11.58
C GLN A 18 -19.39 -5.44 10.09
N SER A 19 -19.10 -6.70 9.78
CA SER A 19 -19.23 -7.26 8.45
C SER A 19 -20.68 -7.17 7.97
N LYS A 20 -20.89 -6.68 6.73
CA LYS A 20 -22.23 -6.43 6.18
C LYS A 20 -23.18 -7.63 6.26
N TYR A 21 -22.68 -8.84 6.04
CA TYR A 21 -23.45 -10.07 6.15
C TYR A 21 -22.78 -11.02 7.13
N ILE A 22 -23.53 -11.47 8.13
CA ILE A 22 -23.06 -12.36 9.19
C ILE A 22 -23.86 -13.66 9.13
N CYS A 23 -23.16 -14.79 9.08
CA CYS A 23 -23.78 -16.11 9.03
C CYS A 23 -24.44 -16.46 10.37
N GLU A 24 -25.69 -16.91 10.35
CA GLU A 24 -26.40 -17.31 11.57
C GLU A 24 -25.93 -18.68 12.10
N ASN A 25 -25.27 -19.49 11.26
CA ASN A 25 -24.63 -20.73 11.70
C ASN A 25 -23.34 -20.42 12.46
N LYS A 26 -23.38 -20.56 13.80
CA LYS A 26 -22.25 -20.31 14.71
C LYS A 26 -21.00 -21.15 14.44
N MET A 27 -21.12 -22.25 13.69
CA MET A 27 -19.97 -23.07 13.30
C MET A 27 -19.28 -22.56 12.02
N CYS A 28 -19.89 -21.60 11.32
CA CYS A 28 -19.31 -20.98 10.12
C CYS A 28 -18.34 -19.86 10.49
N GLY A 29 -17.20 -19.78 9.82
CA GLY A 29 -16.24 -18.68 10.02
C GLY A 29 -16.81 -17.27 9.74
N ARG A 30 -17.85 -17.14 8.90
CA ARG A 30 -18.56 -15.88 8.65
C ARG A 30 -19.59 -15.52 9.74
N SER A 31 -19.70 -16.30 10.83
CA SER A 31 -20.56 -15.96 11.97
C SER A 31 -19.92 -14.94 12.92
N ASP A 32 -18.59 -14.80 12.85
CA ASP A 32 -17.85 -13.75 13.54
C ASP A 32 -18.17 -12.39 12.91
N PRO A 33 -18.73 -11.41 13.64
CA PRO A 33 -19.02 -10.09 13.10
C PRO A 33 -17.82 -9.39 12.46
N ASP A 34 -16.59 -9.71 12.85
CA ASP A 34 -15.36 -9.09 12.34
C ASP A 34 -14.70 -9.89 11.22
N TRP A 35 -15.34 -10.94 10.70
CA TRP A 35 -14.73 -11.85 9.72
C TRP A 35 -14.15 -11.13 8.50
N ALA A 36 -14.83 -10.10 8.00
CA ALA A 36 -14.39 -9.36 6.81
C ALA A 36 -13.14 -8.54 7.10
N TYR A 37 -13.05 -7.95 8.30
CA TYR A 37 -11.87 -7.23 8.75
C TYR A 37 -10.69 -8.18 8.91
N LYS A 38 -10.87 -9.30 9.61
CA LYS A 38 -9.82 -10.31 9.82
C LYS A 38 -9.28 -10.85 8.50
N LYS A 39 -10.17 -11.26 7.59
CA LYS A 39 -9.80 -11.75 6.25
C LYS A 39 -9.02 -10.69 5.47
N ARG A 40 -9.45 -9.43 5.52
CA ARG A 40 -8.74 -8.33 4.85
C ARG A 40 -7.35 -8.12 5.46
N SER A 41 -7.22 -8.12 6.78
CA SER A 41 -5.93 -7.98 7.46
C SER A 41 -4.97 -9.12 7.12
N GLU A 42 -5.46 -10.36 7.04
CA GLU A 42 -4.66 -11.52 6.59
C GLU A 42 -4.15 -11.35 5.15
N ILE A 43 -5.01 -10.89 4.24
CA ILE A 43 -4.64 -10.61 2.84
C ILE A 43 -3.58 -9.50 2.78
N LEU A 44 -3.70 -8.46 3.61
CA LEU A 44 -2.83 -7.28 3.58
C LEU A 44 -1.48 -7.49 4.24
N LYS A 45 -1.39 -8.34 5.26
CA LYS A 45 -0.17 -8.56 6.06
C LYS A 45 1.12 -8.74 5.24
N PRO A 46 1.19 -9.65 4.24
CA PRO A 46 2.41 -9.82 3.45
C PRO A 46 2.77 -8.60 2.58
N PHE A 47 1.79 -7.76 2.24
CA PHE A 47 2.05 -6.51 1.51
C PHE A 47 2.62 -5.44 2.44
N LEU A 48 2.11 -5.35 3.67
CA LEU A 48 2.60 -4.37 4.66
C LEU A 48 4.08 -4.60 5.00
N GLU A 49 4.48 -5.86 5.20
CA GLU A 49 5.88 -6.23 5.45
C GLU A 49 6.80 -5.84 4.27
N GLN A 50 6.32 -5.98 3.04
CA GLN A 50 7.09 -5.58 1.86
C GLN A 50 7.11 -4.08 1.64
N ILE A 51 6.01 -3.37 1.93
CA ILE A 51 5.98 -1.91 1.90
C ILE A 51 7.03 -1.37 2.88
N GLU A 52 7.05 -1.85 4.12
CA GLU A 52 8.06 -1.45 5.11
C GLU A 52 9.49 -1.67 4.60
N LYS A 53 9.76 -2.83 3.96
CA LYS A 53 11.06 -3.13 3.36
C LYS A 53 11.46 -2.13 2.29
N TYR A 54 10.58 -1.78 1.35
CA TYR A 54 10.91 -0.88 0.25
C TYR A 54 10.75 0.61 0.60
N SER A 55 10.10 0.92 1.72
CA SER A 55 10.02 2.28 2.27
C SER A 55 11.32 2.76 2.92
N SER A 56 12.37 1.94 2.97
CA SER A 56 13.67 2.31 3.51
C SER A 56 14.79 2.09 2.49
N PHE A 57 15.80 2.94 2.51
CA PHE A 57 17.01 2.81 1.70
C PHE A 57 18.25 3.20 2.52
N SER A 58 19.44 2.98 1.95
CA SER A 58 20.72 3.15 2.65
C SER A 58 20.91 4.51 3.35
N GLN A 59 20.29 5.58 2.82
CA GLN A 59 20.44 6.95 3.31
C GLN A 59 19.14 7.61 3.75
N GLY A 60 18.02 6.88 3.88
CA GLY A 60 16.76 7.52 4.23
C GLY A 60 15.54 6.63 4.11
N THR A 61 14.38 7.28 4.05
CA THR A 61 13.06 6.63 3.93
C THR A 61 12.25 7.23 2.79
N ILE A 62 11.32 6.42 2.28
CA ILE A 62 10.37 6.75 1.22
C ILE A 62 8.97 6.64 1.83
N ASP A 63 8.30 7.77 2.01
CA ASP A 63 6.87 7.78 2.30
C ASP A 63 6.09 7.86 0.97
N PHE A 64 5.46 6.75 0.61
CA PHE A 64 4.78 6.61 -0.67
C PHE A 64 3.31 6.99 -0.55
N HIS A 65 2.91 8.04 -1.27
CA HIS A 65 1.55 8.55 -1.21
C HIS A 65 0.66 7.97 -2.31
N ASP A 66 -0.46 7.35 -1.92
CA ASP A 66 -1.49 6.82 -2.83
C ASP A 66 -2.43 7.91 -3.38
N ALA A 67 -2.34 9.15 -2.88
CA ALA A 67 -3.30 10.20 -3.17
C ALA A 67 -3.04 10.87 -4.52
N ARG A 68 -4.10 10.99 -5.33
CA ARG A 68 -4.20 11.45 -6.73
C ARG A 68 -3.68 12.88 -7.03
N TRP A 69 -2.98 13.52 -6.11
CA TRP A 69 -2.69 14.96 -6.17
C TRP A 69 -1.49 15.32 -7.05
N VAL A 70 -0.56 14.38 -7.34
CA VAL A 70 0.64 14.68 -8.18
C VAL A 70 0.92 13.62 -9.27
N GLY A 71 0.08 12.60 -9.37
CA GLY A 71 0.23 11.48 -10.31
C GLY A 71 0.42 10.15 -9.58
N ASP A 72 0.08 9.04 -10.23
CA ASP A 72 0.33 7.71 -9.68
C ASP A 72 1.83 7.53 -9.43
N GLY A 73 2.27 7.46 -8.17
CA GLY A 73 3.67 7.23 -7.82
C GLY A 73 4.44 8.42 -7.23
N SER A 74 3.76 9.34 -6.54
CA SER A 74 4.43 10.35 -5.71
C SER A 74 4.91 9.78 -4.39
N ALA A 75 6.10 10.18 -3.95
CA ALA A 75 6.63 9.88 -2.64
C ALA A 75 7.39 11.07 -2.07
N GLU A 76 7.43 11.16 -0.75
CA GLU A 76 8.35 12.01 -0.01
C GLU A 76 9.60 11.20 0.35
N ILE A 77 10.76 11.79 0.11
CA ILE A 77 12.06 11.22 0.45
C ILE A 77 12.63 12.00 1.61
N THR A 78 12.91 11.31 2.71
CA THR A 78 13.58 11.89 3.88
C THR A 78 14.96 11.27 4.01
N LEU A 79 16.00 12.08 3.87
CA LEU A 79 17.39 11.67 4.08
C LEU A 79 17.73 11.64 5.58
N LYS A 80 18.78 10.90 5.94
CA LYS A 80 19.25 10.78 7.33
C LYS A 80 19.70 12.09 7.96
N ASP A 81 20.09 13.07 7.15
CA ASP A 81 20.45 14.41 7.60
C ASP A 81 19.23 15.31 7.84
N GLY A 82 18.01 14.80 7.61
CA GLY A 82 16.75 15.52 7.75
C GLY A 82 16.32 16.26 6.49
N THR A 83 17.08 16.17 5.39
CA THR A 83 16.69 16.75 4.11
C THR A 83 15.48 16.03 3.54
N GLU A 84 14.46 16.78 3.16
CA GLU A 84 13.21 16.26 2.60
C GLU A 84 13.00 16.79 1.19
N PHE A 85 12.61 15.91 0.28
CA PHE A 85 12.21 16.30 -1.07
C PHE A 85 11.14 15.37 -1.63
N MET A 86 10.22 15.93 -2.42
CA MET A 86 9.22 15.13 -3.10
C MET A 86 9.74 14.59 -4.43
N CYS A 87 9.42 13.32 -4.70
CA CYS A 87 9.63 12.71 -6.00
C CYS A 87 8.32 12.14 -6.56
N HIS A 88 8.22 12.03 -7.88
CA HIS A 88 7.05 11.43 -8.53
C HIS A 88 7.44 10.73 -9.83
N VAL A 89 6.66 9.68 -10.16
CA VAL A 89 6.79 8.95 -11.42
C VAL A 89 5.74 9.41 -12.41
N LYS A 90 6.17 9.92 -13.57
CA LYS A 90 5.27 10.31 -14.67
C LYS A 90 5.76 9.68 -15.96
N GLN A 91 4.92 8.84 -16.58
CA GLN A 91 5.24 8.13 -17.83
C GLN A 91 6.57 7.36 -17.76
N GLY A 92 6.85 6.72 -16.62
CA GLY A 92 8.09 5.96 -16.39
C GLY A 92 9.34 6.81 -16.12
N LYS A 93 9.21 8.14 -16.10
CA LYS A 93 10.29 9.05 -15.71
C LYS A 93 10.12 9.49 -14.27
N PHE A 94 11.21 9.44 -13.52
CA PHE A 94 11.28 9.90 -12.14
C PHE A 94 11.69 11.37 -12.10
N ASN A 95 10.96 12.19 -11.37
CA ASN A 95 11.25 13.61 -11.18
C ASN A 95 11.23 13.95 -9.68
N PRO A 96 12.02 14.91 -9.19
CA PRO A 96 13.09 15.62 -9.89
C PRO A 96 14.44 14.91 -9.67
N PHE A 97 14.72 13.84 -10.42
CA PHE A 97 16.09 13.28 -10.44
C PHE A 97 16.93 13.94 -11.54
N ASP A 98 16.88 15.28 -11.55
CA ASP A 98 17.73 16.13 -12.36
C ASP A 98 18.76 16.74 -11.41
N PHE A 99 20.04 16.46 -11.65
CA PHE A 99 21.14 16.87 -10.76
C PHE A 99 21.22 18.38 -10.60
N SER A 100 20.82 19.15 -11.62
CA SER A 100 20.75 20.62 -11.52
C SER A 100 19.78 21.08 -10.40
N HIS A 101 18.68 20.35 -10.22
CA HIS A 101 17.69 20.64 -9.18
C HIS A 101 18.16 20.21 -7.79
N PHE A 102 18.95 19.14 -7.70
CA PHE A 102 19.58 18.74 -6.44
C PHE A 102 20.68 19.72 -6.00
N GLU A 103 21.47 20.24 -6.94
CA GLU A 103 22.47 21.27 -6.67
C GLU A 103 21.83 22.57 -6.17
N GLU A 104 20.73 23.03 -6.79
CA GLU A 104 19.98 24.22 -6.34
C GLU A 104 19.38 24.06 -4.93
N LEU A 105 19.00 22.84 -4.55
CA LEU A 105 18.42 22.53 -3.25
C LEU A 105 19.47 22.08 -2.21
N GLU A 106 20.76 22.14 -2.55
CA GLU A 106 21.88 21.65 -1.72
C GLU A 106 21.71 20.17 -1.28
N ILE A 107 20.98 19.37 -2.07
CA ILE A 107 20.74 17.95 -1.80
C ILE A 107 21.97 17.15 -2.21
N ASN A 108 22.71 16.65 -1.22
CA ASN A 108 23.90 15.84 -1.46
C ASN A 108 23.54 14.35 -1.55
N ILE A 109 23.20 13.90 -2.75
CA ILE A 109 22.84 12.51 -3.04
C ILE A 109 23.65 11.94 -4.20
N ASN A 110 24.17 10.73 -4.05
CA ASN A 110 24.97 10.08 -5.09
C ASN A 110 24.11 9.20 -6.02
N GLU A 111 24.68 8.84 -7.18
CA GLU A 111 24.00 8.01 -8.18
C GLU A 111 23.53 6.65 -7.65
N SER A 112 24.28 6.02 -6.74
CA SER A 112 23.89 4.71 -6.20
C SER A 112 22.63 4.81 -5.34
N VAL A 113 22.50 5.87 -4.54
CA VAL A 113 21.33 6.11 -3.71
C VAL A 113 20.14 6.50 -4.58
N ILE A 114 20.33 7.34 -5.61
CA ILE A 114 19.29 7.63 -6.60
C ILE A 114 18.76 6.35 -7.25
N LYS A 115 19.64 5.41 -7.60
CA LYS A 115 19.26 4.12 -8.17
C LYS A 115 18.42 3.30 -7.19
N GLU A 116 18.85 3.23 -5.92
CA GLU A 116 18.11 2.54 -4.86
C GLU A 116 16.70 3.13 -4.67
N ILE A 117 16.57 4.45 -4.61
CA ILE A 117 15.27 5.12 -4.49
C ILE A 117 14.36 4.77 -5.68
N LYS A 118 14.89 4.85 -6.91
CA LYS A 118 14.11 4.51 -8.13
C LYS A 118 13.63 3.06 -8.10
N GLU A 119 14.51 2.11 -7.76
CA GLU A 119 14.17 0.68 -7.66
C GLU A 119 13.10 0.43 -6.59
N ASN A 120 13.27 1.01 -5.40
CA ASN A 120 12.31 0.87 -4.31
C ASN A 120 10.95 1.47 -4.65
N MET A 121 10.91 2.65 -5.26
CA MET A 121 9.66 3.25 -5.73
C MET A 121 8.94 2.39 -6.78
N LEU A 122 9.66 1.79 -7.74
CA LEU A 122 9.05 0.85 -8.69
C LEU A 122 8.45 -0.36 -7.97
N ASN A 123 9.16 -0.91 -6.99
CA ASN A 123 8.66 -2.03 -6.19
C ASN A 123 7.40 -1.65 -5.41
N LEU A 124 7.36 -0.47 -4.80
CA LEU A 124 6.18 0.06 -4.09
C LEU A 124 4.98 0.25 -5.03
N ILE A 125 5.20 0.78 -6.24
CA ILE A 125 4.15 0.91 -7.28
C ILE A 125 3.60 -0.47 -7.67
N ASN A 126 4.47 -1.44 -7.91
CA ASN A 126 4.06 -2.79 -8.30
C ASN A 126 3.29 -3.49 -7.16
N LEU A 127 3.78 -3.40 -5.92
CA LEU A 127 3.12 -3.94 -4.73
C LEU A 127 1.73 -3.34 -4.52
N ARG A 128 1.55 -2.05 -4.77
CA ARG A 128 0.24 -1.40 -4.73
C ARG A 128 -0.74 -2.06 -5.69
N GLU A 129 -0.31 -2.31 -6.93
CA GLU A 129 -1.17 -2.92 -7.94
C GLU A 129 -1.48 -4.39 -7.62
N GLU A 130 -0.52 -5.14 -7.08
CA GLU A 130 -0.73 -6.50 -6.58
C GLU A 130 -1.70 -6.53 -5.40
N MET A 131 -1.49 -5.65 -4.41
CA MET A 131 -2.36 -5.49 -3.25
C MET A 131 -3.79 -5.16 -3.66
N ARG A 132 -3.98 -4.23 -4.61
CA ARG A 132 -5.30 -3.89 -5.16
C ARG A 132 -5.99 -5.09 -5.82
N ARG A 133 -5.24 -5.92 -6.55
CA ARG A 133 -5.77 -7.16 -7.14
C ARG A 133 -6.13 -8.18 -6.07
N ALA A 134 -5.26 -8.38 -5.07
CA ALA A 134 -5.47 -9.32 -3.98
C ALA A 134 -6.73 -8.97 -3.15
N ILE A 135 -6.93 -7.68 -2.84
CA ILE A 135 -8.15 -7.20 -2.17
C ILE A 135 -9.40 -7.51 -3.01
N LYS A 136 -9.37 -7.23 -4.33
CA LYS A 136 -10.51 -7.49 -5.23
C LYS A 136 -10.87 -8.98 -5.33
N VAL A 137 -9.87 -9.87 -5.28
CA VAL A 137 -10.08 -11.33 -5.35
C VAL A 137 -10.49 -11.89 -3.99
N GLY A 138 -9.81 -11.48 -2.92
CA GLY A 138 -9.98 -12.07 -1.59
C GLY A 138 -11.23 -11.60 -0.82
N ILE A 139 -11.91 -10.52 -1.25
CA ILE A 139 -13.18 -10.09 -0.65
C ILE A 139 -14.40 -10.85 -1.23
N LYS A 140 -14.20 -11.71 -2.24
CA LYS A 140 -15.20 -12.73 -2.62
C LYS A 140 -15.25 -13.84 -1.55
#